data_AF-X1PBV6-F1
#
_entry.id   AF-X1PBV6-F1
#
_cell.length_a   1.000
_cell.length_b   1.000
_cell.length_c   1.000
_cell.angle_alpha   90.00
_cell.angle_beta   90.00
_cell.angle_gamma   90.00
#
_symmetry.space_group_name_H-M   'P 1'
#
loop_
_entity.id
_entity.type
_entity.pdbx_description
1 polymer ?
#
loop_
_entity_poly.entity_id
_entity_poly.type
_entity_poly.pdbx_seq_one_letter_code
_entity_poly.pdbx_strand_id
1 'polypeptide(L)'
;MEMVLLNNKFKKGSIMRSSMKSKALKLLMVLAFVMVACAITVAENANEDLEKKEVLTALERRMLKKISIDFRNTPIDDVIRVMAEQADVDIVKSPKVIGNVTATLTGVPLEEALDNILASHGYGYVTGRNMIRIAPAEDITEKAERLTNKIYHITYADVAQVEKALEKFISKRGSLSASLATSQ
;
A
#
# COMPACT_ATOMS: atom_id res chain seq x y z
N MET A 1 -41.94 25.47 69.65
CA MET A 1 -41.29 25.65 68.33
C MET A 1 -41.31 24.30 67.64
N GLU A 2 -42.43 23.96 67.00
CA GLU A 2 -42.48 23.10 65.81
C GLU A 2 -43.89 23.16 65.23
N MET A 3 -43.93 23.18 63.90
CA MET A 3 -45.05 23.51 63.03
C MET A 3 -45.41 22.22 62.30
N VAL A 4 -46.61 21.66 62.51
CA VAL A 4 -47.19 20.69 61.57
C VAL A 4 -48.69 20.93 61.51
N LEU A 5 -49.12 21.58 60.43
CA LEU A 5 -50.52 21.79 60.11
C LEU A 5 -50.78 21.48 58.63
N LEU A 6 -51.96 20.92 58.41
CA LEU A 6 -52.76 20.86 57.19
C LEU A 6 -52.44 19.79 56.13
N ASN A 7 -53.00 18.61 56.40
CA ASN A 7 -54.06 17.96 55.62
C ASN A 7 -54.73 18.85 54.53
N ASN A 8 -54.76 18.42 53.25
CA ASN A 8 -55.96 18.59 52.41
C ASN A 8 -55.97 17.69 51.16
N LYS A 9 -57.13 17.04 50.94
CA LYS A 9 -57.47 16.21 49.77
C LYS A 9 -57.67 17.07 48.52
N PHE A 10 -57.23 16.61 47.34
CA PHE A 10 -57.86 17.00 46.08
C PHE A 10 -57.90 15.85 45.06
N LYS A 11 -59.03 15.79 44.35
CA LYS A 11 -59.57 14.70 43.54
C LYS A 11 -59.66 15.16 42.08
N LYS A 12 -59.20 14.34 41.12
CA LYS A 12 -59.59 14.24 39.67
C LYS A 12 -58.44 13.54 38.95
N GLY A 13 -58.60 12.55 38.07
CA GLY A 13 -59.70 12.20 37.20
C GLY A 13 -59.12 12.06 35.78
N SER A 14 -59.22 10.88 35.17
CA SER A 14 -59.30 10.64 33.71
C SER A 14 -58.76 9.24 33.37
N ILE A 15 -59.69 8.30 33.39
CA ILE A 15 -59.76 7.12 32.54
C ILE A 15 -59.57 7.49 31.06
N MET A 16 -58.50 7.01 30.42
CA MET A 16 -58.47 6.88 28.96
C MET A 16 -58.01 5.48 28.53
N ARG A 17 -59.04 4.71 28.13
CA ARG A 17 -59.12 3.78 26.98
C ARG A 17 -57.92 3.88 26.03
N SER A 18 -57.39 2.85 25.39
CA SER A 18 -57.83 1.49 25.13
C SER A 18 -56.74 0.83 24.29
N SER A 19 -56.66 -0.49 24.37
CA SER A 19 -56.48 -1.41 23.24
C SER A 19 -55.62 -0.93 22.05
N MET A 20 -54.32 -1.18 22.14
CA MET A 20 -53.44 -1.60 21.01
C MET A 20 -52.06 -2.08 21.53
N LYS A 21 -51.98 -2.42 22.83
CA LYS A 21 -50.75 -2.59 23.60
C LYS A 21 -50.09 -3.96 23.49
N SER A 22 -50.59 -4.88 22.67
CA SER A 22 -49.94 -6.19 22.45
C SER A 22 -49.19 -6.27 21.12
N LYS A 23 -49.76 -5.74 20.03
CA LYS A 23 -49.11 -5.72 18.71
C LYS A 23 -48.04 -4.64 18.61
N ALA A 24 -48.32 -3.43 19.08
CA ALA A 24 -47.34 -2.35 19.08
C ALA A 24 -46.19 -2.63 20.06
N LEU A 25 -46.47 -3.26 21.20
CA LEU A 25 -45.43 -3.66 22.17
C LEU A 25 -44.61 -4.87 21.67
N LYS A 26 -45.23 -5.84 20.99
CA LYS A 26 -44.52 -6.92 20.30
C LYS A 26 -43.67 -6.39 19.15
N LEU A 27 -44.19 -5.44 18.37
CA LEU A 27 -43.46 -4.79 17.27
C LEU A 27 -42.28 -3.98 17.80
N LEU A 28 -42.43 -3.29 18.94
CA LEU A 28 -41.37 -2.54 19.58
C LEU A 28 -40.33 -3.46 20.25
N MET A 29 -40.75 -4.61 20.80
CA MET A 29 -39.82 -5.66 21.26
C MET A 29 -39.07 -6.34 20.12
N VAL A 30 -39.71 -6.61 18.98
CA VAL A 30 -39.05 -7.17 17.79
C VAL A 30 -38.11 -6.13 17.18
N LEU A 31 -38.47 -4.85 17.15
CA LEU A 31 -37.60 -3.76 16.71
C LEU A 31 -36.37 -3.61 17.62
N ALA A 32 -36.55 -3.77 18.94
CA ALA A 32 -35.44 -3.81 19.89
C ALA A 32 -34.56 -5.06 19.71
N PHE A 33 -35.17 -6.23 19.44
CA PHE A 33 -34.44 -7.47 19.19
C PHE A 33 -33.67 -7.44 17.85
N VAL A 34 -34.23 -6.79 16.82
CA VAL A 34 -33.57 -6.54 15.53
C VAL A 34 -32.43 -5.54 15.67
N MET A 35 -32.56 -4.50 16.50
CA MET A 35 -31.46 -3.56 16.79
C MET A 35 -30.34 -4.21 17.60
N VAL A 36 -30.66 -5.11 18.55
CA VAL A 36 -29.68 -5.88 19.30
C VAL A 36 -29.01 -6.95 18.42
N ALA A 37 -29.75 -7.60 17.52
CA ALA A 37 -29.18 -8.50 16.53
C ALA A 37 -28.30 -7.77 15.50
N CYS A 38 -28.67 -6.55 15.10
CA CYS A 38 -27.89 -5.74 14.16
C CYS A 38 -26.60 -5.17 14.78
N ALA A 39 -26.58 -4.91 16.09
CA ALA A 39 -25.34 -4.54 16.78
C ALA A 39 -24.35 -5.72 16.89
N ILE A 40 -24.86 -6.96 17.00
CA ILE A 40 -24.01 -8.15 17.14
C ILE A 40 -23.47 -8.62 15.79
N THR A 41 -24.20 -8.46 14.68
CA THR A 41 -23.69 -8.84 13.35
C THR A 41 -22.82 -7.77 12.66
N VAL A 42 -22.71 -6.57 13.24
CA VAL A 42 -21.87 -5.45 12.72
C VAL A 42 -20.74 -5.11 13.70
N ALA A 43 -20.35 -6.04 14.57
CA ALA A 43 -19.19 -5.90 15.45
C ALA A 43 -18.03 -6.83 15.10
N GLU A 44 -18.23 -7.80 14.20
CA GLU A 44 -17.17 -8.75 13.79
C GLU A 44 -16.51 -8.42 12.44
N ASN A 45 -17.03 -7.47 11.67
CA ASN A 45 -16.48 -7.11 10.35
C ASN A 45 -15.60 -5.85 10.36
N ALA A 46 -15.19 -5.34 11.53
CA ALA A 46 -14.26 -4.21 11.64
C ALA A 46 -12.86 -4.63 12.15
N ASN A 47 -12.70 -5.91 12.51
CA ASN A 47 -11.47 -6.43 13.12
C ASN A 47 -10.61 -7.25 12.15
N GLU A 48 -11.03 -7.47 10.90
CA GLU A 48 -10.26 -8.24 9.91
C GLU A 48 -9.28 -7.37 9.09
N ASP A 49 -9.41 -6.03 9.13
CA ASP A 49 -8.57 -5.12 8.33
C ASP A 49 -7.26 -4.67 9.03
N LEU A 50 -7.10 -4.96 10.32
CA LEU A 50 -5.97 -4.45 11.12
C LEU A 50 -4.83 -5.45 11.31
N GLU A 51 -5.02 -6.73 11.01
CA GLU A 51 -4.00 -7.77 11.22
C GLU A 51 -3.15 -8.11 9.99
N LYS A 52 -3.49 -7.59 8.81
CA LYS A 52 -2.55 -7.58 7.66
C LYS A 52 -1.63 -6.36 7.71
N LYS A 53 -1.15 -6.00 8.91
CA LYS A 53 -0.01 -5.11 9.06
C LYS A 53 1.24 -5.93 8.74
N GLU A 54 1.45 -6.10 7.42
CA GLU A 54 2.70 -6.55 6.84
C GLU A 54 3.84 -5.96 7.67
N VAL A 55 4.74 -6.82 8.14
CA VAL A 55 5.90 -6.39 8.90
C VAL A 55 6.75 -5.56 7.95
N LEU A 56 6.45 -4.26 7.85
CA LEU A 56 7.14 -3.34 6.96
C LEU A 56 8.62 -3.55 7.18
N THR A 57 9.34 -3.82 6.08
CA THR A 57 10.77 -4.03 6.15
C THR A 57 11.42 -2.85 6.86
N ALA A 58 12.55 -3.06 7.53
CA ALA A 58 13.22 -1.97 8.25
C ALA A 58 13.50 -0.77 7.33
N LEU A 59 13.73 -1.03 6.04
CA LEU A 59 13.89 -0.02 5.00
C LEU A 59 12.59 0.74 4.72
N GLU A 60 11.46 0.07 4.47
CA GLU A 60 10.16 0.72 4.22
C GLU A 60 9.78 1.69 5.35
N ARG A 61 10.01 1.30 6.62
CA ARG A 61 9.76 2.19 7.75
C ARG A 61 10.63 3.45 7.74
N ARG A 62 11.88 3.34 7.28
CA ARG A 62 12.80 4.48 7.16
C ARG A 62 12.40 5.38 5.99
N MET A 63 11.88 4.81 4.91
CA MET A 63 11.37 5.55 3.76
C MET A 63 10.10 6.37 4.08
N LEU A 64 9.31 5.95 5.07
CA LEU A 64 8.17 6.71 5.58
C LEU A 64 8.54 7.83 6.55
N LYS A 65 9.82 7.96 6.95
CA LYS A 65 10.25 9.06 7.82
C LYS A 65 10.06 10.40 7.11
N LYS A 66 9.50 11.36 7.85
CA LYS A 66 9.28 12.71 7.35
C LYS A 66 10.55 13.53 7.43
N ILE A 67 10.84 14.24 6.35
CA ILE A 67 11.99 15.12 6.20
C ILE A 67 11.53 16.55 5.94
N SER A 68 12.34 17.50 6.42
CA SER A 68 12.13 18.94 6.24
C SER A 68 13.48 19.61 5.98
N ILE A 69 13.78 19.91 4.73
CA ILE A 69 15.06 20.48 4.28
C ILE A 69 14.79 21.45 3.11
N ASP A 70 15.60 22.49 2.98
CA ASP A 70 15.61 23.40 1.83
C ASP A 70 16.90 23.22 1.01
N PHE A 71 16.77 23.08 -0.31
CA PHE A 71 17.86 22.96 -1.27
C PHE A 71 17.75 24.07 -2.30
N ARG A 72 18.85 24.76 -2.56
CA ARG A 72 18.89 25.91 -3.48
C ARG A 72 20.03 25.75 -4.46
N ASN A 73 19.69 25.41 -5.70
CA ASN A 73 20.67 25.15 -6.76
C ASN A 73 21.76 24.15 -6.34
N THR A 74 21.38 23.13 -5.57
CA THR A 74 22.29 22.16 -4.99
C THR A 74 22.50 21.00 -5.97
N PRO A 75 23.73 20.46 -6.12
CA PRO A 75 23.94 19.25 -6.90
C PRO A 75 23.05 18.10 -6.41
N ILE A 76 22.43 17.36 -7.33
CA ILE A 76 21.54 16.25 -6.98
C ILE A 76 22.23 15.19 -6.13
N ASP A 77 23.55 15.04 -6.28
CA ASP A 77 24.38 14.16 -5.47
C ASP A 77 24.34 14.51 -3.98
N ASP A 78 24.52 15.79 -3.68
CA ASP A 78 24.47 16.30 -2.31
C ASP A 78 23.05 16.21 -1.75
N VAL A 79 22.04 16.50 -2.57
CA VAL A 79 20.63 16.38 -2.17
C VAL A 79 20.31 14.95 -1.73
N ILE A 80 20.64 13.96 -2.56
CA ILE A 80 20.43 12.54 -2.26
C ILE A 80 21.17 12.17 -0.96
N ARG A 81 22.42 12.62 -0.79
CA ARG A 81 23.21 12.31 0.40
C ARG A 81 22.56 12.85 1.68
N VAL A 82 22.16 14.12 1.68
CA VAL A 82 21.54 14.76 2.86
C VAL A 82 20.19 14.11 3.20
N MET A 83 19.39 13.75 2.20
CA MET A 83 18.12 13.04 2.41
C MET A 83 18.35 11.64 3.00
N ALA A 84 19.36 10.92 2.53
CA ALA A 84 19.77 9.61 3.04
C ALA A 84 20.17 9.68 4.52
N GLU A 85 20.98 10.68 4.88
CA GLU A 85 21.45 10.93 6.24
C GLU A 85 20.27 11.23 7.20
N GLN A 86 19.30 12.04 6.78
CA GLN A 86 18.15 12.40 7.64
C GLN A 86 17.23 11.20 7.92
N ALA A 87 17.08 10.29 6.96
CA ALA A 87 16.23 9.11 7.09
C ALA A 87 16.97 7.86 7.63
N ASP A 88 18.29 7.92 7.78
CA ASP A 88 19.16 6.78 8.13
C ASP A 88 19.01 5.63 7.11
N VAL A 89 19.17 5.94 5.82
CA VAL A 89 19.03 4.98 4.71
C VAL A 89 20.31 4.91 3.90
N ASP A 90 20.76 3.70 3.59
CA ASP A 90 21.90 3.49 2.71
C ASP A 90 21.48 3.68 1.24
N ILE A 91 22.20 4.52 0.50
CA ILE A 91 21.92 4.81 -0.91
C ILE A 91 23.18 4.63 -1.78
N VAL A 92 23.01 3.99 -2.93
CA VAL A 92 24.05 3.85 -3.98
C VAL A 92 23.52 4.47 -5.28
N LYS A 93 24.22 5.47 -5.80
CA LYS A 93 23.88 6.10 -7.09
C LYS A 93 24.75 5.60 -8.24
N SER A 94 24.20 5.68 -9.46
CA SER A 94 24.97 5.56 -10.71
C SER A 94 25.76 6.85 -10.97
N PRO A 95 26.97 6.79 -11.56
CA PRO A 95 27.73 7.99 -11.94
C PRO A 95 27.03 8.85 -13.00
N LYS A 96 26.01 8.32 -13.68
CA LYS A 96 25.18 9.05 -14.65
C LYS A 96 24.18 10.03 -14.03
N VAL A 97 23.98 9.99 -12.70
CA VAL A 97 23.06 10.87 -11.99
C VAL A 97 23.74 12.21 -11.75
N ILE A 98 23.39 13.21 -12.54
CA ILE A 98 24.00 14.55 -12.55
C ILE A 98 22.93 15.63 -12.68
N GLY A 99 23.21 16.83 -12.18
CA GLY A 99 22.30 17.98 -12.29
C GLY A 99 22.16 18.74 -10.98
N ASN A 100 21.32 19.78 -11.03
CA ASN A 100 21.06 20.67 -9.90
C ASN A 100 19.56 20.63 -9.56
N VAL A 101 19.27 20.67 -8.27
CA VAL A 101 17.93 20.63 -7.72
C VAL A 101 17.69 21.88 -6.87
N THR A 102 16.50 22.45 -7.00
CA THR A 102 15.97 23.46 -6.09
C THR A 102 14.64 22.95 -5.57
N ALA A 103 14.56 22.69 -4.26
CA ALA A 103 13.38 22.10 -3.64
C ALA A 103 13.30 22.48 -2.17
N THR A 104 12.09 22.75 -1.69
CA THR A 104 11.81 23.00 -0.28
C THR A 104 10.85 21.94 0.22
N LEU A 105 11.28 21.15 1.20
CA LEU A 105 10.54 20.05 1.78
C LEU A 105 10.11 20.41 3.20
N THR A 106 8.85 20.16 3.55
CA THR A 106 8.28 20.40 4.89
C THR A 106 7.38 19.25 5.31
N GLY A 107 7.92 18.35 6.13
CA GLY A 107 7.17 17.22 6.69
C GLY A 107 6.77 16.17 5.65
N VAL A 108 7.55 16.06 4.57
CA VAL A 108 7.29 15.15 3.44
C VAL A 108 7.95 13.80 3.73
N PRO A 109 7.29 12.65 3.52
CA PRO A 109 7.94 11.34 3.59
C PRO A 109 9.15 11.25 2.64
N LEU A 110 10.21 10.55 3.05
CA LEU A 110 11.41 10.38 2.22
C LEU A 110 11.06 9.75 0.86
N GLU A 111 10.21 8.72 0.84
CA GLU A 111 9.76 8.05 -0.38
C GLU A 111 9.20 9.04 -1.42
N GLU A 112 8.24 9.86 -0.99
CA GLU A 112 7.58 10.86 -1.82
C GLU A 112 8.56 11.93 -2.29
N ALA A 113 9.42 12.42 -1.39
CA ALA A 113 10.42 13.41 -1.75
C ALA A 113 11.43 12.87 -2.78
N LEU A 114 11.90 11.63 -2.58
CA LEU A 114 12.87 11.00 -3.49
C LEU A 114 12.25 10.75 -4.86
N ASP A 115 11.01 10.26 -4.91
CA ASP A 115 10.29 10.03 -6.16
C ASP A 115 10.13 11.32 -6.98
N ASN A 116 9.62 12.39 -6.34
CA ASN A 116 9.41 13.66 -7.03
C ASN A 116 10.71 14.32 -7.52
N ILE A 117 11.77 14.32 -6.69
CA ILE A 117 13.05 14.92 -7.06
C ILE A 117 13.68 14.14 -8.23
N LEU A 118 13.69 12.81 -8.18
CA LEU A 118 14.29 11.99 -9.22
C LEU A 118 13.49 12.02 -10.53
N ALA A 119 12.16 12.02 -10.45
CA ALA A 119 11.27 12.08 -11.61
C ALA A 119 11.50 13.35 -12.45
N SER A 120 11.81 14.48 -11.82
CA SER A 120 12.07 15.74 -12.53
C SER A 120 13.28 15.67 -13.48
N HIS A 121 14.21 14.75 -13.24
CA HIS A 121 15.42 14.53 -14.04
C HIS A 121 15.40 13.23 -14.85
N GLY A 122 14.28 12.50 -14.91
CA GLY A 122 14.19 11.21 -15.60
C GLY A 122 14.97 10.07 -14.90
N TYR A 123 15.22 10.23 -13.60
CA TYR A 123 15.87 9.23 -12.78
C TYR A 123 14.83 8.44 -12.00
N GLY A 124 15.23 7.27 -11.53
CA GLY A 124 14.42 6.46 -10.64
C GLY A 124 15.27 5.78 -9.59
N TYR A 125 14.60 5.05 -8.71
CA TYR A 125 15.27 4.25 -7.70
C TYR A 125 14.67 2.84 -7.63
N VAL A 126 15.46 1.91 -7.09
CA VAL A 126 15.03 0.54 -6.81
C VAL A 126 15.37 0.24 -5.36
N THR A 127 14.37 -0.22 -4.60
CA THR A 127 14.55 -0.64 -3.21
C THR A 127 15.16 -2.05 -3.17
N GLY A 128 16.22 -2.19 -2.39
CA GLY A 128 16.80 -3.49 -2.04
C GLY A 128 16.34 -3.94 -0.66
N ARG A 129 17.07 -4.89 -0.06
CA ARG A 129 16.77 -5.37 1.31
C ARG A 129 17.18 -4.39 2.41
N ASN A 130 18.26 -3.63 2.21
CA ASN A 130 18.82 -2.69 3.19
C ASN A 130 19.24 -1.35 2.57
N MET A 131 19.39 -1.29 1.24
CA MET A 131 19.88 -0.11 0.54
C MET A 131 19.02 0.21 -0.67
N ILE A 132 19.05 1.46 -1.09
CA ILE A 132 18.37 1.97 -2.28
C ILE A 132 19.41 2.19 -3.38
N ARG A 133 19.07 1.78 -4.61
CA ARG A 133 19.91 2.06 -5.79
C ARG A 133 19.24 3.10 -6.68
N ILE A 134 19.93 4.19 -6.99
CA ILE A 134 19.45 5.27 -7.85
C ILE A 134 20.17 5.21 -9.20
N ALA A 135 19.42 5.30 -10.30
CA ALA A 135 19.95 5.30 -11.66
C ALA A 135 18.96 5.95 -12.64
N PRO A 136 19.38 6.26 -13.87
CA PRO A 136 18.45 6.67 -14.93
C PRO A 136 17.31 5.66 -15.10
N ALA A 137 16.10 6.14 -15.36
CA ALA A 137 14.92 5.27 -15.49
C ALA A 137 15.08 4.21 -16.60
N GLU A 138 15.80 4.57 -17.67
CA GLU A 138 16.18 3.67 -18.76
C GLU A 138 17.05 2.51 -18.26
N ASP A 139 18.12 2.81 -17.51
CA ASP A 139 19.04 1.80 -16.95
C ASP A 139 18.36 0.89 -15.92
N ILE A 140 17.32 1.38 -15.24
CA ILE A 140 16.53 0.59 -14.26
C ILE A 140 15.65 -0.41 -15.00
N THR A 141 14.95 0.05 -16.03
CA THR A 141 14.07 -0.78 -16.86
C THR A 141 14.88 -1.87 -17.57
N GLU A 142 16.02 -1.52 -18.19
CA GLU A 142 16.88 -2.49 -18.87
C GLU A 142 17.41 -3.59 -17.94
N LYS A 143 17.72 -3.27 -16.68
CA LYS A 143 18.19 -4.27 -15.70
C LYS A 143 17.08 -5.19 -15.21
N ALA A 144 15.84 -4.71 -15.15
CA ALA A 144 14.69 -5.56 -14.82
C ALA A 144 14.48 -6.62 -15.91
N GLU A 145 14.80 -6.30 -17.17
CA GLU A 145 14.69 -7.20 -18.34
C GLU A 145 15.85 -8.22 -18.46
N ARG A 146 16.55 -8.57 -17.38
CA ARG A 146 17.70 -9.47 -17.44
C ARG A 146 17.34 -10.81 -18.10
N LEU A 147 17.95 -11.07 -19.25
CA LEU A 147 17.78 -12.30 -20.02
C LEU A 147 18.25 -13.52 -19.19
N THR A 148 17.39 -14.53 -19.08
CA THR A 148 17.72 -15.82 -18.48
C THR A 148 17.86 -16.86 -19.59
N ASN A 149 19.00 -17.53 -19.68
CA ASN A 149 19.20 -18.64 -20.59
C ASN A 149 18.75 -19.95 -19.92
N LYS A 150 17.87 -20.71 -20.59
CA LYS A 150 17.53 -22.07 -20.18
C LYS A 150 17.56 -22.94 -21.43
N ILE A 151 18.27 -24.07 -21.34
CA ILE A 151 18.30 -25.10 -22.39
C ILE A 151 17.27 -26.14 -21.99
N TYR A 152 16.32 -26.42 -22.88
CA TYR A 152 15.31 -27.46 -22.68
C TYR A 152 15.62 -28.63 -23.61
N HIS A 153 15.68 -29.83 -23.05
CA HIS A 153 15.70 -31.06 -23.83
C HIS A 153 14.26 -31.41 -24.23
N ILE A 154 14.04 -31.62 -25.52
CA ILE A 154 12.73 -32.01 -26.05
C ILE A 154 12.75 -33.53 -26.28
N THR A 155 11.77 -34.24 -25.73
CA THR A 155 11.62 -35.68 -25.95
C THR A 155 10.27 -35.91 -26.64
N TYR A 156 10.26 -36.71 -27.71
CA TYR A 156 9.05 -37.08 -28.48
C TYR A 156 8.33 -35.94 -29.23
N ALA A 157 9.00 -34.82 -29.52
CA ALA A 157 8.45 -33.76 -30.37
C ALA A 157 9.47 -33.25 -31.40
N ASP A 158 8.97 -32.84 -32.56
CA ASP A 158 9.77 -32.24 -33.62
C ASP A 158 10.21 -30.83 -33.23
N VAL A 159 11.53 -30.62 -33.19
CA VAL A 159 12.15 -29.36 -32.74
C VAL A 159 11.71 -28.18 -33.61
N ALA A 160 11.51 -28.39 -34.92
CA ALA A 160 11.08 -27.32 -35.84
C ALA A 160 9.65 -26.83 -35.55
N GLN A 161 8.76 -27.73 -35.12
CA GLN A 161 7.39 -27.37 -34.75
C GLN A 161 7.35 -26.63 -33.40
N VAL A 162 8.18 -27.07 -32.45
CA VAL A 162 8.29 -26.44 -31.15
C VAL A 162 8.89 -25.04 -31.26
N GLU A 163 9.91 -24.85 -32.10
CA GLU A 163 10.52 -23.53 -32.37
C GLU A 163 9.47 -22.54 -32.88
N LYS A 164 8.73 -22.91 -33.92
CA LYS A 164 7.67 -22.07 -34.52
C LYS A 164 6.53 -21.75 -33.55
N ALA A 165 6.22 -22.66 -32.63
CA ALA A 165 5.23 -22.42 -31.59
C ALA A 165 5.76 -21.43 -30.53
N LEU A 166 7.03 -21.55 -30.14
CA LEU A 166 7.66 -20.74 -29.10
C LEU A 166 8.11 -19.34 -29.58
N GLU A 167 8.29 -19.12 -30.87
CA GLU A 167 8.59 -17.80 -31.47
C GLU A 167 7.60 -16.70 -31.02
N LYS A 168 6.34 -17.07 -30.78
CA LYS A 168 5.30 -16.12 -30.34
C LYS A 168 5.31 -15.83 -28.83
N PHE A 169 6.08 -16.59 -28.06
CA PHE A 169 6.13 -16.49 -26.59
C PHE A 169 7.47 -15.94 -26.07
N ILE A 170 8.44 -15.65 -26.95
CA ILE A 170 9.68 -14.97 -26.59
C ILE A 170 9.50 -13.45 -26.57
N SER A 171 10.19 -12.77 -25.65
CA SER A 171 10.18 -11.31 -25.57
C SER A 171 10.91 -10.69 -26.77
N LYS A 172 10.69 -9.39 -27.04
CA LYS A 172 11.30 -8.66 -28.16
C LYS A 172 12.84 -8.75 -28.21
N ARG A 173 13.49 -9.01 -27.07
CA ARG A 173 14.95 -9.12 -26.91
C ARG A 173 15.44 -10.56 -26.70
N GLY A 174 14.54 -11.53 -26.56
CA GLY A 174 14.89 -12.94 -26.40
C GLY A 174 15.25 -13.60 -27.73
N SER A 175 16.17 -14.57 -27.70
CA SER A 175 16.51 -15.39 -28.87
C SER A 175 16.29 -16.87 -28.55
N LEU A 176 15.68 -17.59 -29.48
CA LEU A 176 15.56 -19.04 -29.45
C LEU A 176 16.55 -19.63 -30.45
N SER A 177 17.19 -20.75 -30.11
CA SER A 177 18.08 -21.46 -31.01
C SER A 177 17.89 -22.96 -30.84
N ALA A 178 17.72 -23.66 -31.96
CA ALA A 178 17.58 -25.11 -32.02
C ALA A 178 18.85 -25.77 -32.59
N SER A 179 19.31 -26.86 -31.98
CA SER A 179 20.39 -27.69 -32.51
C SER A 179 19.88 -29.10 -32.82
N LEU A 180 19.94 -29.51 -34.08
CA LEU A 180 19.41 -30.79 -34.59
C LEU A 180 20.31 -32.01 -34.27
N ALA A 181 21.50 -31.79 -33.70
CA ALA A 181 22.51 -32.83 -33.50
C ALA A 181 22.25 -33.77 -32.30
N THR A 182 21.26 -33.47 -31.44
CA THR A 182 21.09 -34.15 -30.15
C THR A 182 19.82 -35.01 -30.05
N SER A 183 19.01 -35.09 -31.11
CA SER A 183 17.86 -36.03 -31.14
C SER A 183 18.33 -37.40 -31.61
N GLN A 184 18.78 -38.24 -30.67
CA GLN A 184 18.80 -39.70 -30.83
C GLN A 184 17.85 -40.35 -29.85
#